data_AF-A0A966M771-F1
#
_entry.id   AF-A0A966M771-F1
#
_cell.length_a   1.000
_cell.length_b   1.000
_cell.length_c   1.000
_cell.angle_alpha   90.00
_cell.angle_beta   90.00
_cell.angle_gamma   90.00
#
_symmetry.space_group_name_H-M   'P 1'
#
loop_
_entity.id
_entity.type
_entity.pdbx_description
1 polymer ?
#
loop_
_entity_poly.entity_id
_entity_poly.type
_entity_poly.pdbx_seq_one_letter_code
_entity_poly.pdbx_strand_id
1 'polypeptide(L)'
;MKIIPAIDILNGKCVRLLKGNYSKVTEYNNDPLTQVNIFKKAGFKTIHIVDLNAAKTGGNENLEIIKDIANIEDIEIQVGGGIRSIDKAKDLISNKVKRIIVGTAAIKDIKFRNDLKENINVENIIFGLDFNIIKNSPLLSVDGWTNNTNINLFDYI
;
A
#
# COMPACT_ATOMS: atom_id res chain seq x y z
N MET A 1 -12.41 -16.16 -8.91
CA MET A 1 -12.16 -14.70 -8.85
C MET A 1 -11.95 -14.31 -7.39
N LYS A 2 -10.91 -13.54 -7.05
CA LYS A 2 -10.65 -13.04 -5.69
C LYS A 2 -11.06 -11.57 -5.61
N ILE A 3 -11.95 -11.22 -4.68
CA ILE A 3 -12.35 -9.83 -4.42
C ILE A 3 -11.61 -9.38 -3.15
N ILE A 4 -10.91 -8.24 -3.23
CA ILE A 4 -10.12 -7.69 -2.13
C ILE A 4 -10.62 -6.28 -1.85
N PRO A 5 -11.37 -6.03 -0.76
CA PRO A 5 -11.73 -4.68 -0.36
C PRO A 5 -10.48 -3.88 0.02
N ALA A 6 -10.51 -2.57 -0.26
CA ALA A 6 -9.43 -1.66 0.03
C ALA A 6 -9.84 -0.60 1.07
N ILE A 7 -8.90 -0.23 1.94
CA ILE A 7 -9.04 0.85 2.92
C ILE A 7 -7.83 1.78 2.76
N ASP A 8 -8.08 3.05 2.47
CA ASP A 8 -7.06 4.09 2.62
C ASP A 8 -7.15 4.65 4.04
N ILE A 9 -6.01 4.70 4.75
CA ILE A 9 -5.91 5.25 6.09
C ILE A 9 -5.17 6.59 6.03
N LEU A 10 -5.81 7.64 6.51
CA LEU A 10 -5.23 8.97 6.69
C LEU A 10 -5.60 9.51 8.07
N ASN A 11 -4.60 9.90 8.85
CA ASN A 11 -4.75 10.41 10.22
C ASN A 11 -5.61 9.50 11.10
N GLY A 12 -5.36 8.18 11.03
CA GLY A 12 -6.12 7.16 11.77
C GLY A 12 -7.56 6.94 11.32
N LYS A 13 -7.99 7.48 10.17
CA LYS A 13 -9.36 7.34 9.65
C LYS A 13 -9.40 6.66 8.29
N CYS A 14 -10.50 5.98 7.97
CA CYS A 14 -10.79 5.49 6.63
C CYS A 14 -11.25 6.63 5.73
N VAL A 15 -10.52 6.85 4.65
CA VAL A 15 -10.78 7.96 3.73
C VAL A 15 -10.84 7.51 2.27
N ARG A 16 -11.19 8.43 1.40
CA ARG A 16 -10.94 8.35 -0.05
C ARG A 16 -10.38 9.69 -0.51
N LEU A 17 -9.30 9.65 -1.29
CA LEU A 17 -8.80 10.83 -1.98
C LEU A 17 -9.42 10.93 -3.38
N LEU A 18 -9.97 12.09 -3.75
CA LEU A 18 -10.40 12.31 -5.12
C LEU A 18 -9.17 12.38 -6.05
N LYS A 19 -8.94 11.32 -6.84
CA LYS A 19 -7.78 11.19 -7.76
C LYS A 19 -6.44 11.38 -7.03
N GLY A 20 -6.31 10.82 -5.82
CA GLY A 20 -5.06 10.93 -5.03
C GLY A 20 -4.79 12.31 -4.41
N ASN A 21 -5.72 13.27 -4.52
CA ASN A 21 -5.51 14.61 -4.01
C ASN A 21 -5.80 14.71 -2.50
N TYR A 22 -4.74 14.92 -1.69
CA TYR A 22 -4.80 15.07 -0.23
C TYR A 22 -5.59 16.29 0.27
N SER A 23 -5.90 17.26 -0.59
CA SER A 23 -6.78 18.39 -0.27
C SER A 23 -8.26 18.09 -0.54
N LYS A 24 -8.57 16.95 -1.18
CA LYS A 24 -9.94 16.52 -1.53
C LYS A 24 -10.24 15.17 -0.90
N VAL A 25 -10.33 15.17 0.43
CA VAL A 25 -10.55 13.98 1.27
C VAL A 25 -12.05 13.82 1.54
N THR A 26 -12.56 12.59 1.40
CA THR A 26 -13.85 12.19 1.97
C THR A 26 -13.57 11.20 3.09
N GLU A 27 -14.01 11.51 4.31
CA GLU A 27 -13.96 10.58 5.45
C GLU A 27 -15.18 9.66 5.41
N TYR A 28 -14.97 8.34 5.57
CA TYR A 28 -16.05 7.35 5.57
C TYR A 28 -16.26 6.72 6.95
N ASN A 29 -15.17 6.46 7.65
CA ASN A 29 -15.20 5.82 8.96
C ASN A 29 -14.02 6.35 9.78
N ASN A 30 -14.26 6.68 11.05
CA ASN A 30 -13.23 7.20 11.94
C ASN A 30 -12.42 6.09 12.63
N ASP A 31 -12.81 4.82 12.45
CA ASP A 31 -12.12 3.67 13.04
C ASP A 31 -11.82 2.58 11.97
N PRO A 32 -10.56 2.47 11.54
CA PRO A 32 -10.09 1.42 10.63
C PRO A 32 -10.32 -0.01 11.12
N LEU A 33 -10.24 -0.28 12.43
CA LEU A 33 -10.49 -1.63 12.97
C LEU A 33 -11.96 -2.00 12.80
N THR A 34 -12.88 -1.06 13.06
CA THR A 34 -14.31 -1.27 12.79
C THR A 34 -14.55 -1.55 11.31
N GLN A 35 -13.91 -0.79 10.40
CA GLN A 35 -14.07 -1.01 8.97
C GLN A 35 -13.58 -2.39 8.51
N VAL A 36 -12.45 -2.85 9.04
CA VAL A 36 -11.92 -4.19 8.79
C VAL A 36 -12.89 -5.27 9.27
N ASN A 37 -13.47 -5.10 10.46
CA ASN A 37 -14.45 -6.03 11.02
C ASN A 37 -15.73 -6.10 10.18
N ILE A 38 -16.17 -4.99 9.57
CA ILE A 38 -17.29 -4.99 8.63
C ILE A 38 -16.96 -5.88 7.42
N PHE A 39 -15.76 -5.74 6.84
CA PHE A 39 -15.34 -6.59 5.72
C PHE A 39 -15.17 -8.06 6.12
N LYS A 40 -14.61 -8.34 7.30
CA LYS A 40 -14.52 -9.70 7.87
C LYS A 40 -15.91 -10.33 7.98
N LYS A 41 -16.88 -9.63 8.56
CA LYS A 41 -18.27 -10.09 8.71
C LYS A 41 -18.97 -10.32 7.38
N ALA A 42 -18.60 -9.56 6.34
CA ALA A 42 -19.08 -9.76 4.97
C ALA A 42 -18.42 -10.96 4.26
N GLY A 43 -17.48 -11.66 4.90
CA GLY A 43 -16.85 -12.88 4.38
C GLY A 43 -15.51 -12.66 3.68
N PHE A 44 -14.97 -11.44 3.66
CA PHE A 44 -13.66 -11.17 3.06
C PHE A 44 -12.52 -11.68 3.94
N LYS A 45 -11.57 -12.38 3.32
CA LYS A 45 -10.39 -12.96 3.99
C LYS A 45 -9.09 -12.19 3.77
N THR A 46 -9.08 -11.28 2.79
CA THR A 46 -7.91 -10.45 2.52
C THR A 46 -8.35 -9.00 2.37
N ILE A 47 -7.64 -8.07 3.00
CA ILE A 47 -7.91 -6.64 2.91
C ILE A 47 -6.66 -5.91 2.40
N HIS A 48 -6.86 -5.02 1.45
CA HIS A 48 -5.83 -4.11 0.94
C HIS A 48 -5.84 -2.82 1.75
N ILE A 49 -4.69 -2.40 2.26
CA ILE A 49 -4.57 -1.19 3.08
C ILE A 49 -3.51 -0.29 2.47
N VAL A 50 -3.83 0.99 2.32
CA VAL A 50 -2.86 2.03 1.94
C VAL A 50 -2.72 3.02 3.07
N ASP A 51 -1.53 3.11 3.65
CA ASP A 51 -1.17 4.16 4.61
C ASP A 51 -0.81 5.45 3.87
N LEU A 52 -1.74 6.40 3.85
CA LEU A 52 -1.56 7.67 3.14
C LEU A 52 -0.63 8.64 3.91
N ASN A 53 -0.51 8.53 5.24
CA ASN A 53 0.49 9.28 6.00
C ASN A 53 1.88 8.82 5.58
N ALA A 54 2.14 7.52 5.68
CA ALA A 54 3.43 6.94 5.29
C ALA A 54 3.71 7.13 3.80
N ALA A 55 2.71 7.02 2.91
CA ALA A 55 2.89 7.29 1.49
C ALA A 55 3.44 8.70 1.24
N LYS A 56 2.93 9.69 1.98
CA LYS A 56 3.32 11.10 1.88
C LYS A 56 4.67 11.38 2.55
N THR A 57 4.84 11.01 3.82
CA THR A 57 5.99 11.43 4.65
C THR A 57 7.07 10.36 4.80
N GLY A 58 6.71 9.08 4.61
CA GLY A 58 7.55 7.93 4.98
C GLY A 58 7.43 7.56 6.47
N GLY A 59 6.65 8.31 7.25
CA GLY A 59 6.48 8.14 8.70
C GLY A 59 5.72 6.88 9.10
N ASN A 60 5.49 6.73 10.41
CA ASN A 60 4.90 5.55 11.05
C ASN A 60 3.63 5.91 11.84
N GLU A 61 2.98 7.02 11.51
CA GLU A 61 1.84 7.57 12.25
C GLU A 61 0.68 6.58 12.38
N ASN A 62 0.43 5.76 11.35
CA ASN A 62 -0.61 4.72 11.38
C ASN A 62 -0.05 3.31 11.65
N LEU A 63 1.24 3.17 11.99
CA LEU A 63 1.88 1.86 12.10
C LEU A 63 1.21 0.98 13.17
N GLU A 64 0.93 1.53 14.34
CA GLU A 64 0.29 0.76 15.42
C GLU A 64 -1.14 0.34 15.04
N ILE A 65 -1.91 1.19 14.37
CA ILE A 65 -3.24 0.84 13.84
C ILE A 65 -3.12 -0.33 12.85
N ILE A 66 -2.11 -0.31 11.98
CA ILE A 66 -1.87 -1.38 11.00
C ILE A 66 -1.50 -2.70 11.71
N LYS A 67 -0.66 -2.64 12.76
CA LYS A 67 -0.31 -3.82 13.56
C LYS A 67 -1.52 -4.37 14.30
N ASP A 68 -2.38 -3.52 14.85
CA ASP A 68 -3.62 -3.95 15.49
C ASP A 68 -4.53 -4.67 14.49
N ILE A 69 -4.68 -4.11 13.28
CA ILE A 69 -5.44 -4.74 12.21
C ILE A 69 -4.81 -6.09 11.81
N ALA A 70 -3.49 -6.17 11.70
CA ALA A 70 -2.78 -7.40 11.33
C ALA A 70 -2.94 -8.53 12.36
N ASN A 71 -3.30 -8.19 13.60
CA ASN A 71 -3.55 -9.16 14.67
C ASN A 71 -5.00 -9.66 14.71
N ILE A 72 -5.92 -9.12 13.89
CA ILE A 72 -7.29 -9.63 13.81
C ILE A 72 -7.26 -11.03 13.19
N GLU A 73 -7.87 -11.99 13.89
CA GLU A 73 -7.92 -13.37 13.44
C GLU A 73 -8.72 -13.55 12.14
N ASP A 74 -8.44 -14.62 11.41
CA ASP A 74 -9.13 -15.03 10.17
C ASP A 74 -9.10 -14.04 9.00
N ILE A 75 -8.24 -13.02 9.06
CA ILE A 75 -7.98 -12.10 7.95
C ILE A 75 -6.48 -12.00 7.67
N GLU A 76 -6.13 -11.78 6.42
CA GLU A 76 -4.80 -11.38 5.99
C GLU A 76 -4.85 -9.94 5.49
N ILE A 77 -3.84 -9.13 5.80
CA ILE A 77 -3.72 -7.80 5.22
C ILE A 77 -2.52 -7.68 4.29
N GLN A 78 -2.70 -6.91 3.23
CA GLN A 78 -1.62 -6.41 2.39
C GLN A 78 -1.53 -4.89 2.55
N VAL A 79 -0.33 -4.37 2.82
CA VAL A 79 -0.13 -2.97 3.22
C VAL A 79 0.81 -2.28 2.26
N GLY A 80 0.35 -1.16 1.69
CA GLY A 80 1.16 -0.21 0.93
C GLY A 80 1.25 1.14 1.63
N GLY A 81 2.18 1.97 1.16
CA GLY A 81 2.39 3.33 1.66
C GLY A 81 3.73 3.49 2.38
N GLY A 82 4.64 4.26 1.78
CA GLY A 82 5.86 4.72 2.47
C GLY A 82 6.92 3.65 2.77
N ILE A 83 6.83 2.45 2.19
CA ILE A 83 7.80 1.37 2.39
C ILE A 83 9.02 1.64 1.51
N ARG A 84 10.05 2.27 2.10
CA ARG A 84 11.27 2.74 1.41
C ARG A 84 12.56 2.13 1.96
N SER A 85 12.46 1.23 2.94
CA SER A 85 13.60 0.55 3.55
C SER A 85 13.26 -0.90 3.88
N ILE A 86 14.29 -1.74 3.92
CA ILE A 86 14.15 -3.15 4.30
C ILE A 86 13.72 -3.30 5.75
N ASP A 87 14.17 -2.41 6.63
CA ASP A 87 13.78 -2.45 8.04
C ASP A 87 12.27 -2.27 8.21
N LYS A 88 11.67 -1.30 7.48
CA LYS A 88 10.21 -1.11 7.50
C LYS A 88 9.46 -2.29 6.88
N ALA A 89 9.99 -2.86 5.80
CA ALA A 89 9.44 -4.07 5.20
C ALA A 89 9.43 -5.25 6.18
N LYS A 90 10.56 -5.49 6.87
CA LYS A 90 10.70 -6.54 7.88
C LYS A 90 9.81 -6.30 9.09
N ASP A 91 9.71 -5.06 9.57
CA ASP A 91 8.83 -4.70 10.70
C ASP A 91 7.36 -4.99 10.39
N LEU A 92 6.87 -4.63 9.21
CA LEU A 92 5.49 -4.96 8.82
C LEU A 92 5.26 -6.48 8.79
N ILE A 93 6.15 -7.22 8.14
CA ILE A 93 6.02 -8.69 7.98
C ILE A 93 6.12 -9.41 9.32
N SER A 94 7.05 -9.01 10.20
CA SER A 94 7.19 -9.59 11.54
C SER A 94 5.95 -9.34 12.40
N ASN A 95 5.23 -8.24 12.14
CA ASN A 95 3.95 -7.92 12.75
C ASN A 95 2.73 -8.45 11.96
N LYS A 96 2.86 -9.63 11.34
CA LYS A 96 1.78 -10.38 10.68
C LYS A 96 1.15 -9.72 9.45
N VAL A 97 1.74 -8.66 8.90
CA VAL A 97 1.35 -8.19 7.57
C VAL A 97 1.72 -9.26 6.55
N LYS A 98 0.71 -9.81 5.86
CA LYS A 98 0.92 -10.94 4.94
C LYS A 98 1.74 -10.52 3.73
N ARG A 99 1.47 -9.34 3.17
CA ARG A 99 2.22 -8.80 2.03
C ARG A 99 2.46 -7.31 2.17
N ILE A 100 3.64 -6.87 1.79
CA ILE A 100 3.96 -5.46 1.59
C ILE A 100 3.75 -5.08 0.13
N ILE A 101 3.27 -3.87 -0.09
CA ILE A 101 3.09 -3.29 -1.43
C ILE A 101 4.12 -2.19 -1.60
N VAL A 102 5.05 -2.41 -2.53
CA VAL A 102 6.12 -1.47 -2.87
C VAL A 102 5.87 -0.91 -4.27
N GLY A 103 5.92 0.41 -4.39
CA GLY A 103 5.71 1.11 -5.67
C GLY A 103 6.90 2.00 -5.98
N THR A 104 6.74 3.31 -5.74
CA THR A 104 7.72 4.36 -6.06
C THR A 104 9.18 4.00 -5.74
N ALA A 105 9.47 3.52 -4.53
CA ALA A 105 10.84 3.17 -4.14
C ALA A 105 11.40 2.02 -4.99
N ALA A 106 10.62 0.96 -5.21
CA ALA A 106 11.06 -0.18 -5.99
C ALA A 106 11.16 0.11 -7.50
N ILE A 107 10.40 1.10 -8.00
CA ILE A 107 10.51 1.59 -9.38
C ILE A 107 11.78 2.43 -9.56
N LYS A 108 12.04 3.38 -8.66
CA LYS A 108 13.15 4.35 -8.79
C LYS A 108 14.51 3.81 -8.33
N ASP A 109 14.54 2.91 -7.37
CA ASP A 109 15.77 2.46 -6.71
C ASP A 109 16.02 0.96 -6.97
N ILE A 110 16.98 0.69 -7.87
CA ILE A 110 17.46 -0.66 -8.19
C ILE A 110 18.06 -1.35 -6.97
N LYS A 111 18.76 -0.61 -6.10
CA LYS A 111 19.40 -1.17 -4.91
C LYS A 111 18.32 -1.64 -3.95
N PHE A 112 17.34 -0.79 -3.63
CA PHE A 112 16.21 -1.18 -2.78
C PHE A 112 15.46 -2.39 -3.34
N ARG A 113 15.27 -2.47 -4.67
CA ARG A 113 14.65 -3.63 -5.32
C ARG A 113 15.46 -4.92 -5.15
N ASN A 114 16.78 -4.85 -5.28
CA ASN A 114 17.66 -6.00 -5.05
C ASN A 114 17.65 -6.40 -3.57
N ASP A 115 17.75 -5.42 -2.67
CA ASP A 115 17.71 -5.65 -1.22
C ASP A 115 16.38 -6.34 -0.82
N LEU A 116 15.25 -5.96 -1.43
CA LEU A 116 13.96 -6.63 -1.21
C LEU A 116 14.01 -8.11 -1.60
N LYS A 117 14.56 -8.41 -2.78
CA LYS A 117 14.69 -9.78 -3.30
C LYS A 117 15.58 -10.65 -2.42
N GLU A 118 16.61 -10.07 -1.82
CA GLU A 118 17.57 -10.78 -0.97
C GLU A 118 17.05 -10.99 0.47
N ASN A 119 16.23 -10.07 0.97
CA ASN A 119 15.86 -10.02 2.39
C ASN A 119 14.42 -10.42 2.69
N ILE A 120 13.52 -10.36 1.71
CA ILE A 120 12.10 -10.58 1.89
C ILE A 120 11.65 -11.70 0.95
N ASN A 121 10.90 -12.66 1.49
CA ASN A 121 10.30 -13.73 0.71
C ASN A 121 9.37 -13.16 -0.38
N VAL A 122 9.53 -13.66 -1.61
CA VAL A 122 8.85 -13.09 -2.79
C VAL A 122 7.31 -13.16 -2.67
N GLU A 123 6.77 -14.17 -1.99
CA GLU A 123 5.33 -14.31 -1.74
C GLU A 123 4.76 -13.23 -0.79
N ASN A 124 5.63 -12.53 -0.06
CA ASN A 124 5.29 -11.41 0.80
C ASN A 124 5.40 -10.04 0.09
N ILE A 125 5.76 -9.99 -1.20
CA ILE A 125 5.97 -8.74 -1.93
C ILE A 125 4.91 -8.58 -3.04
N ILE A 126 4.33 -7.38 -3.13
CA ILE A 126 3.51 -6.94 -4.25
C ILE A 126 4.14 -5.68 -4.84
N PHE A 127 4.29 -5.63 -6.17
CA PHE A 127 4.66 -4.42 -6.88
C PHE A 127 3.40 -3.61 -7.24
N GLY A 128 3.28 -2.41 -6.67
CA GLY A 128 2.26 -1.44 -7.05
C GLY A 128 2.72 -0.63 -8.24
N LEU A 129 2.20 -0.94 -9.43
CA LEU A 129 2.53 -0.28 -10.70
C LEU A 129 1.37 0.58 -11.16
N ASP A 130 1.29 1.79 -10.61
CA ASP A 130 0.35 2.80 -11.10
C ASP A 130 0.88 3.40 -12.39
N PHE A 131 0.00 3.77 -13.34
CA PHE A 131 0.41 4.36 -14.62
C PHE A 131 -0.64 5.33 -15.16
N ASN A 132 -0.19 6.27 -15.99
CA ASN A 132 -1.05 7.13 -16.80
C ASN A 132 -0.79 6.89 -18.28
N ILE A 133 -1.83 7.04 -19.11
CA ILE A 133 -1.67 7.01 -20.57
C ILE A 133 -1.27 8.42 -21.04
N ILE A 134 -0.03 8.55 -21.51
CA ILE A 134 0.53 9.80 -22.04
C ILE A 134 0.95 9.55 -23.48
N LYS A 135 0.37 10.30 -24.43
CA LYS A 135 0.62 10.13 -25.87
C LYS A 135 0.49 8.65 -26.31
N ASN A 136 -0.60 7.99 -25.92
CA ASN A 136 -0.88 6.56 -26.16
C ASN A 136 0.12 5.56 -25.54
N SER A 137 1.02 6.01 -24.66
CA SER A 137 1.97 5.14 -23.95
C SER A 137 1.59 5.05 -22.47
N PRO A 138 1.49 3.85 -21.87
CA PRO A 138 1.25 3.69 -20.44
C PRO A 138 2.56 3.90 -19.68
N LEU A 139 2.74 5.08 -19.09
CA LEU A 139 3.95 5.44 -18.35
C LEU A 139 3.72 5.29 -16.85
N LEU A 140 4.67 4.66 -16.15
CA LEU A 140 4.58 4.45 -14.70
C LEU A 140 4.51 5.78 -13.94
N SER A 141 3.62 5.82 -12.96
CA SER A 141 3.38 6.94 -12.05
C SER A 141 3.98 6.66 -10.68
N VAL A 142 4.56 7.69 -10.08
CA VAL A 142 5.29 7.61 -8.81
C VAL A 142 4.93 8.79 -7.90
N ASP A 143 5.41 8.76 -6.65
CA ASP A 143 5.17 9.80 -5.64
C ASP A 143 3.67 10.05 -5.40
N GLY A 144 2.87 8.98 -5.29
CA GLY A 144 1.42 9.09 -5.08
C GLY A 144 0.69 9.68 -6.27
N TRP A 145 1.07 9.28 -7.49
CA TRP A 145 0.48 9.70 -8.77
C TRP A 145 0.77 11.15 -9.15
N THR A 146 1.65 11.83 -8.41
CA THR A 146 1.98 13.24 -8.68
C THR A 146 3.04 13.42 -9.76
N ASN A 147 3.86 12.39 -10.01
CA ASN A 147 4.92 12.40 -11.02
C ASN A 147 4.81 11.21 -11.98
N ASN A 148 5.03 11.46 -13.27
CA ASN A 148 5.14 10.39 -14.27
C ASN A 148 6.61 10.14 -14.60
N THR A 149 6.98 8.88 -14.77
CA THR A 149 8.30 8.48 -15.25
C THR A 149 8.30 8.38 -16.79
N ASN A 150 9.48 8.13 -17.38
CA ASN A 150 9.59 7.75 -18.80
C ASN A 150 9.60 6.23 -19.00
N ILE A 151 9.27 5.46 -17.96
CA ILE A 151 9.29 4.00 -17.98
C ILE A 151 7.92 3.52 -18.44
N ASN A 152 7.87 2.79 -19.56
CA ASN A 152 6.65 2.15 -20.02
C ASN A 152 6.29 0.99 -19.07
N LEU A 153 5.00 0.85 -18.74
CA LEU A 153 4.48 -0.24 -17.91
C LEU A 153 4.91 -1.62 -18.43
N PHE A 154 4.79 -1.86 -19.74
CA PHE A 154 5.06 -3.16 -20.34
C PHE A 154 6.55 -3.46 -20.49
N ASP A 155 7.40 -2.43 -20.50
CA ASP A 155 8.86 -2.63 -20.49
C ASP A 155 9.38 -2.95 -19.09
N TYR A 156 8.58 -2.65 -18.05
CA TYR A 156 8.96 -2.88 -16.64
C TYR A 156 8.55 -4.26 -16.12
N ILE A 157 7.48 -4.85 -16.66
CA ILE A 157 6.94 -6.18 -16.29
C ILE A 157 7.71 -7.27 -17.03
#